data_AF-A0A0B6YN36-F1
#
_entry.id   AF-A0A0B6YN36-F1
#
_cell.length_a   1.000
_cell.length_b   1.000
_cell.length_c   1.000
_cell.angle_alpha   90.00
_cell.angle_beta   90.00
_cell.angle_gamma   90.00
#
_symmetry.space_group_name_H-M   'P 1'
#
loop_
_entity.id
_entity.type
_entity.pdbx_description
1 polymer ?
#
loop_
_entity_poly.entity_id
_entity_poly.type
_entity_poly.pdbx_seq_one_letter_code
_entity_poly.pdbx_strand_id
1 'polypeptide(L)'
;ATVKTLGWTDVAFLAQDDFSPVLSLRHEKLQVWPLRLPNMISTSSDSELQRILIELRESEREKCILHSNNRNVVMNVLKAANHLHLLHHSIDWFISYPDFEDFVGGDGKAWAGSLYGLQLLRQDKIPTNISHLYFGNISRLDLGLAVDVVGLLRDILWSETGDCSRDRLVNDYVITSEAFSWQLKNRSTTYQGALGQYTWDKHSNFRTNFTIDVLKYSGNVTKLGTITFDLGVPNVTLQYQQPSVTKGHTTKVFGQDEILRIATKQTD
;
A
#
# COMPACT_ATOMS: atom_id res chain seq x y z
N ALA A 1 -8.72 -8.68 6.17
CA ALA A 1 -9.69 -7.78 6.82
C ALA A 1 -10.30 -6.76 5.84
N THR A 2 -9.51 -5.92 5.15
CA THR A 2 -10.04 -4.88 4.24
C THR A 2 -10.86 -5.41 3.07
N VAL A 3 -10.36 -6.43 2.33
CA VAL A 3 -11.06 -7.05 1.19
C VAL A 3 -12.42 -7.66 1.60
N LYS A 4 -12.51 -8.21 2.81
CA LYS A 4 -13.75 -8.73 3.39
C LYS A 4 -14.77 -7.62 3.62
N THR A 5 -14.34 -6.50 4.19
CA THR A 5 -15.22 -5.35 4.43
C THR A 5 -15.67 -4.69 3.12
N LEU A 6 -14.90 -4.84 2.03
CA LEU A 6 -15.31 -4.46 0.67
C LEU A 6 -16.32 -5.44 0.04
N GLY A 7 -16.59 -6.58 0.67
CA GLY A 7 -17.56 -7.57 0.20
C GLY A 7 -17.10 -8.38 -1.01
N TRP A 8 -15.79 -8.44 -1.28
CA TRP A 8 -15.28 -9.24 -2.40
C TRP A 8 -15.35 -10.72 -2.03
N THR A 9 -15.72 -11.57 -2.99
CA THR A 9 -15.87 -13.02 -2.78
C THR A 9 -15.00 -13.85 -3.71
N ASP A 10 -14.58 -13.28 -4.83
CA ASP A 10 -13.75 -13.91 -5.85
C ASP A 10 -12.70 -12.92 -6.36
N VAL A 11 -11.42 -13.26 -6.20
CA VAL A 11 -10.32 -12.31 -6.43
C VAL A 11 -9.14 -12.96 -7.17
N ALA A 12 -8.57 -12.24 -8.13
CA ALA A 12 -7.23 -12.52 -8.64
C ALA A 12 -6.20 -11.94 -7.67
N PHE A 13 -5.24 -12.74 -7.21
CA PHE A 13 -4.19 -12.31 -6.28
C PHE A 13 -2.82 -12.36 -6.97
N LEU A 14 -2.26 -11.21 -7.28
CA LEU A 14 -0.99 -11.05 -7.97
C LEU A 14 0.12 -10.74 -6.97
N ALA A 15 1.17 -11.55 -6.93
CA ALA A 15 2.36 -11.31 -6.12
C ALA A 15 3.62 -11.90 -6.75
N GLN A 16 4.80 -11.35 -6.42
CA GLN A 16 6.08 -11.94 -6.85
C GLN A 16 6.48 -13.09 -5.92
N ASP A 17 6.64 -12.79 -4.63
CA ASP A 17 7.34 -13.68 -3.71
C ASP A 17 6.54 -14.04 -2.45
N ASP A 18 5.54 -13.22 -2.07
CA ASP A 18 4.77 -13.42 -0.86
C ASP A 18 3.31 -13.77 -1.15
N PHE A 19 3.00 -15.06 -0.99
CA PHE A 19 1.64 -15.59 -1.08
C PHE A 19 1.06 -15.95 0.30
N SER A 20 1.75 -15.63 1.39
CA SER A 20 1.24 -15.88 2.74
C SER A 20 -0.16 -15.28 3.00
N PRO A 21 -0.57 -14.13 2.41
CA PRO A 21 -1.93 -13.63 2.58
C PRO A 21 -3.01 -14.52 1.97
N VAL A 22 -2.69 -15.32 0.94
CA VAL A 22 -3.68 -16.19 0.25
C VAL A 22 -4.29 -17.22 1.20
N LEU A 23 -3.49 -17.77 2.12
CA LEU A 23 -3.99 -18.72 3.12
C LEU A 23 -5.06 -18.08 4.01
N SER A 24 -4.76 -16.87 4.51
CA SER A 24 -5.69 -16.11 5.34
C SER A 24 -6.98 -15.75 4.58
N LEU A 25 -6.88 -15.41 3.29
CA LEU A 25 -8.04 -15.10 2.45
C LEU A 25 -8.92 -16.34 2.21
N ARG A 26 -8.33 -17.52 2.00
CA ARG A 26 -9.09 -18.78 1.82
C ARG A 26 -9.86 -19.20 3.07
N HIS A 27 -9.28 -19.01 4.25
CA HIS A 27 -9.97 -19.29 5.52
C HIS A 27 -11.22 -18.41 5.72
N GLU A 28 -11.28 -17.26 5.05
CA GLU A 28 -12.39 -16.31 5.08
C GLU A 28 -13.44 -16.58 3.98
N LYS A 29 -13.45 -17.77 3.37
CA LYS A 29 -14.36 -18.19 2.28
C LYS A 29 -14.27 -17.36 0.99
N LEU A 30 -13.17 -16.64 0.77
CA LEU A 30 -12.89 -16.04 -0.53
C LEU A 30 -12.35 -17.09 -1.50
N GLN A 31 -12.87 -17.07 -2.73
CA GLN A 31 -12.20 -17.71 -3.85
C GLN A 31 -11.01 -16.84 -4.27
N VAL A 32 -9.82 -17.45 -4.29
CA VAL A 32 -8.58 -16.75 -4.60
C VAL A 32 -7.89 -17.48 -5.75
N TRP A 33 -7.67 -16.75 -6.84
CA TRP A 33 -6.88 -17.20 -7.96
C TRP A 33 -5.47 -16.58 -7.89
N PRO A 34 -4.47 -17.31 -7.39
CA PRO A 34 -3.13 -16.79 -7.26
C PRO A 34 -2.43 -16.74 -8.62
N LEU A 35 -1.90 -15.58 -8.96
CA LEU A 35 -1.08 -15.32 -10.14
C LEU A 35 0.32 -14.91 -9.69
N ARG A 36 1.32 -15.72 -10.06
CA ARG A 36 2.72 -15.40 -9.79
C ARG A 36 3.24 -14.44 -10.83
N LEU A 37 3.62 -13.25 -10.37
CA LEU A 37 4.31 -12.25 -11.16
C LEU A 37 5.76 -12.70 -11.44
N PRO A 38 6.39 -12.21 -12.53
CA PRO A 38 7.80 -12.51 -12.80
C PRO A 38 8.71 -12.10 -11.64
N ASN A 39 9.76 -12.89 -11.39
CA ASN A 39 10.71 -12.61 -10.31
C ASN A 39 11.46 -11.28 -10.50
N MET A 40 11.63 -10.82 -11.75
CA MET A 40 12.23 -9.54 -12.08
C MET A 40 11.30 -8.75 -13.01
N ILE A 41 10.87 -7.57 -12.57
CA ILE A 41 10.04 -6.65 -13.38
C ILE A 41 10.72 -5.30 -13.40
N SER A 42 11.52 -5.07 -14.44
CA SER A 42 12.22 -3.80 -14.64
C SER A 42 11.39 -2.81 -15.47
N THR A 43 10.51 -3.30 -16.34
CA THR A 43 9.69 -2.47 -17.23
C THR A 43 8.26 -2.99 -17.32
N SER A 44 7.33 -2.13 -17.75
CA SER A 44 5.94 -2.52 -18.03
C SER A 44 5.77 -3.36 -19.29
N SER A 45 6.79 -3.46 -20.14
CA SER A 45 6.75 -4.20 -21.41
C SER A 45 7.40 -5.57 -21.32
N ASP A 46 7.71 -6.02 -20.10
CA ASP A 46 8.21 -7.37 -19.85
C ASP A 46 7.25 -8.43 -20.41
N SER A 47 7.76 -9.35 -21.23
CA SER A 47 6.91 -10.28 -21.99
C SER A 47 6.21 -11.29 -21.09
N GLU A 48 6.84 -11.70 -19.99
CA GLU A 48 6.23 -12.62 -19.04
C GLU A 48 5.12 -11.92 -18.24
N LEU A 49 5.36 -10.69 -17.79
CA LEU A 49 4.34 -9.84 -17.16
C LEU A 49 3.15 -9.63 -18.10
N GLN A 50 3.40 -9.29 -19.37
CA GLN A 50 2.36 -9.09 -20.37
C GLN A 50 1.52 -10.35 -20.55
N ARG A 51 2.15 -11.52 -20.65
CA ARG A 51 1.46 -12.81 -20.77
C ARG A 51 0.53 -13.09 -19.58
N ILE A 52 1.03 -12.86 -18.35
CA ILE A 52 0.23 -13.06 -17.12
C ILE A 52 -0.96 -12.12 -17.07
N LEU A 53 -0.78 -10.86 -17.48
CA LEU A 53 -1.87 -9.88 -17.49
C LEU A 53 -2.87 -10.15 -18.63
N ILE A 54 -2.45 -10.71 -19.76
CA ILE A 54 -3.36 -11.19 -20.80
C ILE A 54 -4.22 -12.35 -20.25
N GLU A 55 -3.62 -13.32 -19.57
CA GLU A 55 -4.36 -14.41 -18.91
C GLU A 55 -5.36 -13.87 -17.86
N LEU A 56 -4.95 -12.86 -17.09
CA LEU A 56 -5.85 -12.17 -16.17
C LEU A 56 -7.03 -11.52 -16.90
N ARG A 57 -6.78 -10.87 -18.04
CA ARG A 57 -7.84 -10.26 -18.85
C ARG A 57 -8.83 -11.30 -19.37
N GLU A 58 -8.33 -12.41 -19.87
CA GLU A 58 -9.13 -13.53 -20.40
C GLU A 58 -9.94 -14.25 -19.30
N SER A 59 -9.53 -14.13 -18.04
CA SER A 59 -10.28 -14.69 -16.91
C SER A 59 -11.55 -13.91 -16.55
N GLU A 60 -11.75 -12.70 -17.11
CA GLU A 60 -12.90 -11.82 -16.85
C GLU A 60 -13.14 -11.48 -15.38
N ARG A 61 -12.09 -11.59 -14.54
CA ARG A 61 -12.19 -11.29 -13.11
C ARG A 61 -12.24 -9.79 -12.86
N GLU A 62 -13.26 -9.37 -12.12
CA GLU A 62 -13.51 -7.96 -11.82
C GLU A 62 -12.75 -7.45 -10.59
N LYS A 63 -12.15 -8.33 -9.77
CA LYS A 63 -11.49 -7.95 -8.52
C LYS A 63 -10.06 -8.46 -8.50
N CYS A 64 -9.11 -7.54 -8.39
CA CYS A 64 -7.69 -7.81 -8.42
C CYS A 64 -7.02 -7.31 -7.14
N ILE A 65 -6.11 -8.09 -6.58
CA ILE A 65 -5.23 -7.70 -5.49
C ILE A 65 -3.81 -7.73 -6.03
N LEU A 66 -3.13 -6.59 -6.00
CA LEU A 66 -1.71 -6.47 -6.31
C LEU A 66 -0.93 -6.37 -5.00
N HIS A 67 -0.22 -7.44 -4.65
CA HIS A 67 0.58 -7.53 -3.43
C HIS A 67 2.08 -7.41 -3.72
N SER A 68 2.67 -6.29 -3.31
CA SER A 68 4.11 -6.07 -3.37
C SER A 68 4.54 -4.91 -2.47
N ASN A 69 5.68 -5.07 -1.80
CA ASN A 69 6.36 -4.00 -1.06
C ASN A 69 7.36 -3.23 -1.95
N ASN A 70 7.51 -3.61 -3.22
CA ASN A 70 8.41 -2.96 -4.16
C ASN A 70 7.65 -1.96 -5.04
N ARG A 71 7.90 -0.66 -4.84
CA ARG A 71 7.29 0.43 -5.60
C ARG A 71 7.41 0.26 -7.11
N ASN A 72 8.58 -0.13 -7.60
CA ASN A 72 8.86 -0.23 -9.04
C ASN A 72 8.04 -1.35 -9.67
N VAL A 73 7.88 -2.46 -8.95
CA VAL A 73 7.03 -3.57 -9.38
C VAL A 73 5.58 -3.12 -9.49
N VAL A 74 5.04 -2.48 -8.44
CA VAL A 74 3.67 -1.97 -8.46
C VAL A 74 3.46 -1.01 -9.63
N MET A 75 4.36 -0.05 -9.80
CA MET A 75 4.30 0.93 -10.89
C MET A 75 4.34 0.28 -12.27
N ASN A 76 5.22 -0.71 -12.49
CA ASN A 76 5.35 -1.40 -13.77
C ASN A 76 4.14 -2.28 -14.07
N VAL A 77 3.58 -2.97 -13.07
CA VAL A 77 2.34 -3.74 -13.20
C VAL A 77 1.17 -2.83 -13.53
N LEU A 78 1.00 -1.70 -12.83
CA LEU A 78 -0.07 -0.75 -13.13
C LEU A 78 0.03 -0.17 -14.54
N LYS A 79 1.23 0.20 -14.99
CA LYS A 79 1.45 0.65 -16.36
C LYS A 79 1.10 -0.43 -17.39
N ALA A 80 1.54 -1.67 -17.16
CA ALA A 80 1.24 -2.80 -18.04
C ALA A 80 -0.27 -3.09 -18.08
N ALA A 81 -0.93 -3.10 -16.92
CA ALA A 81 -2.37 -3.26 -16.79
C ALA A 81 -3.13 -2.14 -17.51
N ASN A 82 -2.65 -0.89 -17.43
CA ASN A 82 -3.25 0.23 -18.16
C ASN A 82 -3.15 0.04 -19.67
N HIS A 83 -1.99 -0.37 -20.19
CA HIS A 83 -1.80 -0.65 -21.62
C HIS A 83 -2.68 -1.80 -22.13
N LEU A 84 -2.96 -2.79 -21.27
CA LEU A 84 -3.84 -3.92 -21.57
C LEU A 84 -5.32 -3.64 -21.27
N HIS A 85 -5.66 -2.39 -20.92
CA HIS A 85 -7.02 -1.95 -20.56
C HIS A 85 -7.63 -2.69 -19.38
N LEU A 86 -6.82 -3.13 -18.42
CA LEU A 86 -7.26 -3.74 -17.16
C LEU A 86 -7.56 -2.73 -16.06
N LEU A 87 -7.19 -1.46 -16.26
CA LEU A 87 -7.50 -0.35 -15.35
C LEU A 87 -8.70 0.44 -15.87
N HIS A 88 -9.90 -0.14 -15.77
CA HIS A 88 -11.16 0.52 -16.13
C HIS A 88 -12.21 0.34 -15.05
N HIS A 89 -13.32 1.05 -15.18
CA HIS A 89 -14.35 1.18 -14.13
C HIS A 89 -15.02 -0.13 -13.68
N SER A 90 -14.95 -1.22 -14.46
CA SER A 90 -15.55 -2.51 -14.08
C SER A 90 -14.56 -3.46 -13.39
N ILE A 91 -13.28 -3.10 -13.30
CA ILE A 91 -12.27 -3.88 -12.57
C ILE A 91 -11.75 -3.06 -11.39
N ASP A 92 -11.99 -3.54 -10.18
CA ASP A 92 -11.46 -2.95 -8.96
C ASP A 92 -10.09 -3.56 -8.64
N TRP A 93 -9.10 -2.70 -8.38
CA TRP A 93 -7.75 -3.12 -7.99
C TRP A 93 -7.45 -2.70 -6.56
N PHE A 94 -7.02 -3.62 -5.71
CA PHE A 94 -6.51 -3.34 -4.38
C PHE A 94 -4.99 -3.47 -4.33
N ILE A 95 -4.30 -2.38 -3.99
CA ILE A 95 -2.84 -2.31 -3.93
C ILE A 95 -2.40 -2.36 -2.47
N SER A 96 -1.60 -3.37 -2.09
CA SER A 96 -1.14 -3.52 -0.70
C SER A 96 0.07 -2.65 -0.33
N TYR A 97 0.72 -2.00 -1.30
CA TYR A 97 1.83 -1.09 -1.04
C TYR A 97 1.39 0.06 -0.12
N PRO A 98 2.15 0.39 0.94
CA PRO A 98 1.67 1.24 2.04
C PRO A 98 1.83 2.76 1.79
N ASP A 99 2.14 3.18 0.56
CA ASP A 99 2.09 4.60 0.13
C ASP A 99 1.33 4.72 -1.20
N PHE A 100 0.01 4.53 -1.13
CA PHE A 100 -0.88 4.51 -2.30
C PHE A 100 -0.84 5.79 -3.14
N GLU A 101 -0.75 6.96 -2.49
CA GLU A 101 -0.73 8.26 -3.16
C GLU A 101 0.48 8.43 -4.10
N ASP A 102 1.51 7.59 -3.99
CA ASP A 102 2.70 7.60 -4.85
C ASP A 102 2.35 7.19 -6.30
N PHE A 103 1.22 6.51 -6.46
CA PHE A 103 0.72 6.07 -7.76
C PHE A 103 -0.38 6.97 -8.32
N VAL A 104 -1.10 7.71 -7.47
CA VAL A 104 -2.35 8.40 -7.86
C VAL A 104 -2.35 9.91 -7.60
N GLY A 105 -1.37 10.45 -6.86
CA GLY A 105 -1.35 11.83 -6.35
C GLY A 105 -0.41 12.80 -7.07
N GLY A 106 0.05 12.51 -8.30
CA GLY A 106 1.00 13.36 -9.04
C GLY A 106 0.44 13.92 -10.36
N ASP A 107 0.81 15.15 -10.68
CA ASP A 107 0.45 15.91 -11.89
C ASP A 107 0.49 15.02 -13.16
N GLY A 108 -0.69 14.61 -13.62
CA GLY A 108 -0.87 14.02 -14.95
C GLY A 108 -1.00 12.49 -15.06
N LYS A 109 -0.94 11.71 -13.96
CA LYS A 109 -1.18 10.26 -14.01
C LYS A 109 -2.62 9.92 -13.61
N ALA A 110 -3.56 10.24 -14.50
CA ALA A 110 -4.94 9.78 -14.32
C ALA A 110 -5.05 8.31 -14.73
N TRP A 111 -5.49 7.45 -13.81
CA TRP A 111 -5.89 6.09 -14.14
C TRP A 111 -7.37 6.06 -14.46
N ALA A 112 -7.79 5.29 -15.47
CA ALA A 112 -9.20 5.19 -15.85
C ALA A 112 -10.02 4.26 -14.94
N GLY A 113 -9.37 3.53 -14.01
CA GLY A 113 -9.97 2.52 -13.17
C GLY A 113 -10.19 2.93 -11.71
N SER A 114 -10.97 2.10 -11.02
CA SER A 114 -11.22 2.19 -9.58
C SER A 114 -10.08 1.48 -8.83
N LEU A 115 -9.17 2.27 -8.25
CA LEU A 115 -8.04 1.76 -7.49
C LEU A 115 -8.30 1.95 -5.99
N TYR A 116 -7.94 0.97 -5.19
CA TYR A 116 -7.95 1.01 -3.74
C TYR A 116 -6.53 0.78 -3.26
N GLY A 117 -6.16 1.39 -2.15
CA GLY A 117 -4.86 1.11 -1.57
C GLY A 117 -4.70 1.58 -0.14
N LEU A 118 -3.50 1.36 0.36
CA LEU A 118 -3.10 1.61 1.73
C LEU A 118 -2.21 2.85 1.80
N GLN A 119 -2.51 3.74 2.74
CA GLN A 119 -1.74 4.94 3.00
C GLN A 119 -1.29 4.97 4.46
N LEU A 120 -0.05 4.53 4.68
CA LEU A 120 0.65 4.65 5.96
C LEU A 120 1.40 5.98 6.06
N LEU A 121 1.98 6.43 4.93
CA LEU A 121 2.81 7.63 4.90
C LEU A 121 1.97 8.90 5.05
N ARG A 122 2.39 9.80 5.93
CA ARG A 122 1.85 11.15 6.13
C ARG A 122 2.84 12.16 5.56
N GLN A 123 2.59 12.56 4.31
CA GLN A 123 3.52 13.40 3.56
C GLN A 123 3.77 14.77 4.23
N ASP A 124 2.77 15.31 4.95
CA ASP A 124 2.88 16.57 5.70
C ASP A 124 3.93 16.54 6.83
N LYS A 125 4.37 15.34 7.23
CA LYS A 125 5.39 15.15 8.26
C LYS A 125 6.80 15.02 7.69
N ILE A 126 6.95 14.91 6.37
CA ILE A 126 8.26 14.96 5.73
C ILE A 126 8.67 16.44 5.59
N PRO A 127 9.83 16.85 6.12
CA PRO A 127 10.32 18.22 5.96
C PRO A 127 10.50 18.61 4.48
N THR A 128 9.93 19.75 4.09
CA THR A 128 9.91 20.24 2.70
C THR A 128 11.30 20.55 2.14
N ASN A 129 12.29 20.80 3.00
CA ASN A 129 13.69 21.02 2.63
C ASN A 129 14.41 19.72 2.21
N ILE A 130 13.85 18.55 2.51
CA ILE A 130 14.44 17.24 2.16
C ILE A 130 13.66 16.55 1.03
N SER A 131 12.38 16.89 0.86
CA SER A 131 11.49 16.24 -0.11
C SER A 131 11.91 16.40 -1.58
N HIS A 132 12.71 17.41 -1.93
CA HIS A 132 13.09 17.71 -3.33
C HIS A 132 14.60 17.65 -3.63
N LEU A 133 15.47 17.73 -2.63
CA LEU A 133 16.87 18.14 -2.85
C LEU A 133 17.90 17.01 -2.93
N TYR A 134 17.60 15.78 -2.48
CA TYR A 134 18.69 14.80 -2.27
C TYR A 134 18.48 13.37 -2.78
N PHE A 135 17.29 12.96 -3.23
CA PHE A 135 17.07 11.54 -3.54
C PHE A 135 16.13 11.31 -4.73
N GLY A 136 16.63 11.49 -5.95
CA GLY A 136 15.85 11.19 -7.17
C GLY A 136 15.45 9.71 -7.34
N ASN A 137 16.03 8.80 -6.55
CA ASN A 137 15.81 7.35 -6.65
C ASN A 137 15.17 6.71 -5.42
N ILE A 138 14.88 7.46 -4.35
CA ILE A 138 14.28 6.89 -3.12
C ILE A 138 12.76 7.09 -3.16
N SER A 139 11.99 6.08 -2.75
CA SER A 139 10.53 6.22 -2.65
C SER A 139 10.16 7.18 -1.52
N ARG A 140 8.99 7.83 -1.60
CA ARG A 140 8.53 8.72 -0.52
C ARG A 140 8.37 7.96 0.80
N LEU A 141 7.95 6.69 0.71
CA LEU A 141 7.85 5.78 1.85
C LEU A 141 9.22 5.57 2.52
N ASP A 142 10.25 5.24 1.75
CA ASP A 142 11.61 5.03 2.27
C ASP A 142 12.17 6.31 2.90
N LEU A 143 11.89 7.47 2.29
CA LEU A 143 12.25 8.77 2.85
C LEU A 143 11.53 9.01 4.19
N GLY A 144 10.22 8.76 4.24
CA GLY A 144 9.43 8.87 5.47
C GLY A 144 9.96 7.95 6.57
N LEU A 145 10.33 6.72 6.22
CA LEU A 145 10.96 5.77 7.14
C LEU A 145 12.31 6.31 7.66
N ALA A 146 13.16 6.84 6.78
CA ALA A 146 14.46 7.39 7.16
C ALA A 146 14.31 8.60 8.09
N VAL A 147 13.38 9.51 7.80
CA VAL A 147 13.03 10.65 8.66
C VAL A 147 12.60 10.16 10.03
N ASP A 148 11.76 9.12 10.09
CA ASP A 148 11.28 8.57 11.35
C ASP A 148 12.36 7.85 12.17
N VAL A 149 13.26 7.13 11.52
CA VAL A 149 14.41 6.49 12.19
C VAL A 149 15.29 7.56 12.84
N VAL A 150 15.63 8.62 12.11
CA VAL A 150 16.46 9.72 12.65
C VAL A 150 15.72 10.48 13.74
N GLY A 151 14.44 10.78 13.53
CA GLY A 151 13.60 11.47 14.51
C GLY A 151 13.45 10.69 15.81
N LEU A 152 13.24 9.37 15.71
CA LEU A 152 13.16 8.46 16.85
C LEU A 152 14.50 8.37 17.60
N LEU A 153 15.62 8.25 16.89
CA LEU A 153 16.95 8.24 17.51
C LEU A 153 17.18 9.54 18.28
N ARG A 154 16.87 10.69 17.66
CA ARG A 154 16.95 11.99 18.33
C ARG A 154 16.06 12.04 19.57
N ASP A 155 14.80 11.60 19.46
CA ASP A 155 13.83 11.61 20.57
C ASP A 155 14.36 10.84 21.78
N ILE A 156 14.95 9.66 21.57
CA ILE A 156 15.54 8.82 22.63
C ILE A 156 16.81 9.46 23.19
N LEU A 157 17.74 9.87 22.33
CA LEU A 157 19.01 10.45 22.76
C LEU A 157 18.80 11.76 23.53
N TRP A 158 17.85 12.60 23.11
CA TRP A 158 17.56 13.87 23.78
C TRP A 158 16.99 13.68 25.19
N SER A 159 16.25 12.60 25.42
CA SER A 159 15.76 12.26 26.76
C SER A 159 16.88 11.86 27.72
N GLU A 160 18.02 11.41 27.19
CA GLU A 160 19.21 10.97 27.95
C GLU A 160 20.25 12.10 28.10
N THR A 161 20.33 13.02 27.13
CA THR A 161 21.26 14.15 27.20
C THR A 161 20.70 15.24 28.11
N GLY A 162 21.02 15.17 29.40
CA GLY A 162 21.06 16.36 30.24
C GLY A 162 21.95 17.43 29.58
N ASP A 163 21.54 18.69 29.72
CA ASP A 163 22.20 19.92 29.26
C ASP A 163 23.58 19.76 28.59
N CYS A 164 23.64 19.99 27.27
CA CYS A 164 24.87 19.95 26.47
C CYS A 164 25.94 21.00 26.88
N SER A 165 25.68 21.76 27.96
CA SER A 165 26.56 22.76 28.54
C SER A 165 27.61 22.19 29.52
N ARG A 166 27.53 20.91 29.89
CA ARG A 166 28.50 20.28 30.80
C ARG A 166 29.71 19.73 30.03
N ASP A 167 30.91 20.05 30.51
CA ASP A 167 32.14 19.45 30.01
C ASP A 167 32.07 17.93 30.11
N ARG A 168 32.44 17.25 29.02
CA ARG A 168 32.40 15.79 28.98
C ARG A 168 33.33 15.20 30.02
N LEU A 169 32.80 14.48 31.00
CA LEU A 169 33.65 13.68 31.87
C LEU A 169 34.15 12.46 31.07
N VAL A 170 35.35 11.98 31.37
CA VAL A 170 36.01 10.87 30.64
C VAL A 170 35.18 9.56 30.65
N ASN A 171 34.16 9.48 31.51
CA ASN A 171 33.22 8.35 31.64
C ASN A 171 31.80 8.69 31.13
N ASP A 172 31.62 9.72 30.32
CA ASP A 172 30.32 10.08 29.79
C ASP A 172 29.69 8.91 29.03
N TYR A 173 28.51 8.56 29.52
CA TYR A 173 27.68 7.40 29.20
C TYR A 173 27.75 6.98 27.73
N VAL A 174 28.42 5.86 27.47
CA VAL A 174 28.04 5.02 26.33
C VAL A 174 26.62 4.56 26.63
N ILE A 175 25.63 5.10 25.93
CA ILE A 175 24.28 4.55 25.97
C ILE A 175 24.39 3.12 25.46
N THR A 176 24.27 2.16 26.38
CA THR A 176 24.31 0.75 26.02
C THR A 176 23.09 0.43 25.16
N SER A 177 23.19 -0.59 24.31
CA SER A 177 22.05 -1.08 23.54
C SER A 177 20.87 -1.48 24.43
N GLU A 178 21.15 -1.92 25.66
CA GLU A 178 20.16 -2.25 26.68
C GLU A 178 19.43 -1.01 27.20
N ALA A 179 20.16 0.06 27.56
CA ALA A 179 19.55 1.33 28.00
C ALA A 179 18.69 1.94 26.88
N PHE A 180 19.19 1.93 25.64
CA PHE A 180 18.45 2.39 24.47
C PHE A 180 17.16 1.59 24.25
N SER A 181 17.24 0.25 24.32
CA SER A 181 16.09 -0.64 24.14
C SER A 181 15.07 -0.50 25.27
N TRP A 182 15.52 -0.28 26.49
CA TRP A 182 14.66 -0.04 27.65
C TRP A 182 13.88 1.26 27.47
N GLN A 183 14.52 2.35 27.05
CA GLN A 183 13.86 3.63 26.81
C GLN A 183 12.81 3.54 25.69
N LEU A 184 13.15 2.85 24.60
CA LEU A 184 12.24 2.61 23.49
C LEU A 184 10.92 1.95 23.96
N LYS A 185 11.02 1.01 24.91
CA LYS A 185 9.89 0.21 25.42
C LYS A 185 9.15 0.81 26.61
N ASN A 186 9.82 1.60 27.45
CA ASN A 186 9.27 2.08 28.72
C ASN A 186 9.00 3.59 28.78
N ARG A 187 9.12 4.30 27.66
CA ARG A 187 8.77 5.71 27.54
C ARG A 187 7.28 5.99 27.78
N SER A 188 7.01 7.10 28.46
CA SER A 188 5.66 7.62 28.71
C SER A 188 5.09 8.39 27.51
N THR A 189 5.95 8.96 26.67
CA THR A 189 5.57 9.73 25.47
C THR A 189 5.83 8.93 24.20
N THR A 190 4.85 8.90 23.30
CA THR A 190 4.98 8.22 22.00
C THR A 190 5.52 9.18 20.94
N TYR A 191 6.59 8.78 20.25
CA TYR A 191 7.07 9.45 19.05
C TYR A 191 6.00 9.41 17.94
N GLN A 192 5.77 10.56 17.29
CA GLN A 192 4.85 10.73 16.17
C GLN A 192 5.65 11.13 14.94
N GLY A 193 5.69 10.23 13.96
CA GLY A 193 6.47 10.39 12.74
C GLY A 193 5.62 10.49 11.47
N ALA A 194 6.31 10.46 10.34
CA ALA A 194 5.73 10.38 9.00
C ALA A 194 4.96 9.08 8.76
N LEU A 195 5.31 7.99 9.42
CA LEU A 195 4.55 6.73 9.37
C LEU A 195 3.52 6.63 10.50
N GLY A 196 3.28 7.72 11.24
CA GLY A 196 2.31 7.80 12.34
C GLY A 196 2.90 7.54 13.72
N GLN A 197 2.07 7.05 14.65
CA GLN A 197 2.46 6.85 16.04
C GLN A 197 3.33 5.62 16.20
N TYR A 198 4.43 5.75 16.94
CA TYR A 198 5.27 4.63 17.29
C TYR A 198 5.03 4.23 18.75
N THR A 199 4.38 3.09 18.93
CA THR A 199 4.28 2.41 20.22
C THR A 199 4.92 1.04 20.09
N TRP A 200 5.84 0.75 21.00
CA TRP A 200 6.45 -0.57 21.13
C TRP A 200 5.69 -1.36 22.18
N ASP A 201 5.42 -2.62 21.85
CA ASP A 201 5.03 -3.58 22.87
C ASP A 201 6.26 -3.91 23.74
N LYS A 202 6.04 -4.08 25.05
CA LYS A 202 7.12 -4.39 26.00
C LYS A 202 7.74 -5.76 25.70
N HIS A 203 6.97 -6.67 25.12
CA HIS A 203 7.37 -8.05 24.86
C HIS A 203 7.91 -8.28 23.45
N SER A 204 7.74 -7.34 22.52
CA SER A 204 8.26 -7.44 21.16
C SER A 204 9.23 -6.30 20.81
N ASN A 205 10.06 -6.51 19.79
CA ASN A 205 10.92 -5.46 19.24
C ASN A 205 10.27 -4.77 18.02
N PHE A 206 8.95 -4.95 17.84
CA PHE A 206 8.21 -4.47 16.69
C PHE A 206 7.28 -3.32 17.08
N ARG A 207 7.00 -2.47 16.09
CA ARG A 207 5.93 -1.48 16.20
C ARG A 207 4.60 -2.23 16.21
N THR A 208 3.83 -2.07 17.28
CA THR A 208 2.58 -2.82 17.47
C THR A 208 1.33 -1.96 17.31
N ASN A 209 1.46 -0.64 17.47
CA ASN A 209 0.34 0.27 17.23
C ASN A 209 0.63 1.24 16.10
N PHE A 210 -0.27 1.28 15.12
CA PHE A 210 -0.25 2.22 14.00
C PHE A 210 -1.58 2.25 13.28
N THR A 211 -1.78 3.29 12.48
CA THR A 211 -2.98 3.44 11.66
C THR A 211 -2.56 3.52 10.20
N ILE A 212 -3.27 2.77 9.35
CA ILE A 212 -3.17 2.85 7.89
C ILE A 212 -4.50 3.36 7.36
N ASP A 213 -4.48 4.38 6.53
CA ASP A 213 -5.67 4.85 5.84
C ASP A 213 -5.97 3.95 4.64
N VAL A 214 -7.25 3.66 4.41
CA VAL A 214 -7.71 2.95 3.21
C VAL A 214 -8.27 3.98 2.26
N LEU A 215 -7.66 4.10 1.09
CA LEU A 215 -7.99 5.11 0.10
C LEU A 215 -8.62 4.47 -1.14
N LYS A 216 -9.43 5.26 -1.84
CA LYS A 216 -9.96 4.96 -3.17
C LYS A 216 -9.62 6.08 -4.13
N TYR A 217 -9.19 5.71 -5.32
CA TYR A 217 -9.01 6.59 -6.45
C TYR A 217 -10.02 6.28 -7.55
N SER A 218 -10.80 7.29 -7.94
CA SER A 218 -11.71 7.26 -9.08
C SER A 218 -11.76 8.65 -9.73
N GLY A 219 -10.58 9.11 -10.18
CA GLY A 219 -10.37 10.49 -10.65
C GLY A 219 -9.92 11.46 -9.55
N ASN A 220 -10.36 11.23 -8.31
CA ASN A 220 -9.85 11.88 -7.10
C ASN A 220 -9.54 10.83 -6.02
N VAL A 221 -8.64 11.18 -5.10
CA VAL A 221 -8.34 10.36 -3.92
C VAL A 221 -9.36 10.67 -2.83
N THR A 222 -10.00 9.62 -2.31
CA THR A 222 -10.97 9.70 -1.22
C THR A 222 -10.63 8.70 -0.14
N LYS A 223 -10.71 9.11 1.12
CA LYS A 223 -10.51 8.21 2.26
C LYS A 223 -11.78 7.40 2.49
N LEU A 224 -11.66 6.08 2.42
CA LEU A 224 -12.75 5.15 2.73
C LEU A 224 -12.78 4.76 4.20
N GLY A 225 -11.64 4.81 4.90
CA GLY A 225 -11.57 4.34 6.26
C GLY A 225 -10.15 4.22 6.78
N THR A 226 -10.01 3.48 7.87
CA THR A 226 -8.75 3.28 8.58
C THR A 226 -8.64 1.85 9.08
N ILE A 227 -7.41 1.34 9.08
CA ILE A 227 -6.99 0.12 9.76
C ILE A 227 -6.17 0.57 10.97
N THR A 228 -6.67 0.31 12.16
CA THR A 228 -5.92 0.54 13.41
C THR A 228 -5.32 -0.79 13.83
N PHE A 229 -4.04 -0.82 14.12
CA PHE A 229 -3.38 -1.95 14.75
C PHE A 229 -3.26 -1.64 16.23
N ASP A 230 -3.86 -2.48 17.07
CA ASP A 230 -3.79 -2.40 18.53
C ASP A 230 -3.10 -3.67 19.02
N LEU A 231 -1.90 -3.52 19.60
CA LEU A 231 -1.04 -4.64 20.02
C LEU A 231 -0.80 -5.67 18.91
N GLY A 232 -0.67 -5.20 17.66
CA GLY A 232 -0.49 -6.03 16.47
C GLY A 232 -1.77 -6.67 15.92
N VAL A 233 -2.93 -6.42 16.54
CA VAL A 233 -4.23 -6.92 16.06
C VAL A 233 -4.88 -5.85 15.17
N PRO A 234 -5.21 -6.17 13.89
CA PRO A 234 -5.86 -5.21 13.01
C PRO A 234 -7.35 -5.07 13.30
N ASN A 235 -7.80 -3.83 13.47
CA ASN A 235 -9.20 -3.41 13.51
C ASN A 235 -9.50 -2.50 12.32
N VAL A 236 -10.47 -2.88 11.48
CA VAL A 236 -10.79 -2.17 10.23
C VAL A 236 -12.10 -1.42 10.39
N THR A 237 -12.05 -0.10 10.20
CA THR A 237 -13.23 0.77 10.15
C THR A 237 -13.33 1.38 8.76
N LEU A 238 -14.32 0.96 7.97
CA LEU A 238 -14.62 1.57 6.67
C LEU A 238 -15.92 2.37 6.77
N GLN A 239 -15.89 3.61 6.29
CA GLN A 239 -17.06 4.46 6.00
C GLN A 239 -17.62 4.14 4.61
N TYR A 240 -17.63 2.85 4.24
CA TYR A 240 -18.17 2.42 2.96
C TYR A 240 -19.68 2.19 3.12
N GLN A 241 -20.49 3.13 2.60
CA GLN A 241 -21.86 2.79 2.26
C GLN A 241 -21.78 1.86 1.04
N GLN A 242 -22.08 0.57 1.25
CA GLN A 242 -22.44 -0.27 0.10
C GLN A 242 -23.49 0.49 -0.70
N PRO A 243 -23.34 0.64 -2.03
CA PRO A 243 -24.48 1.05 -2.82
C PRO A 243 -25.58 0.04 -2.52
N SER A 244 -26.64 0.51 -1.88
CA SER A 244 -27.86 -0.26 -1.66
C SER A 244 -28.17 -0.96 -2.97
N VAL A 245 -28.39 -2.27 -2.93
CA VAL A 245 -28.93 -3.00 -4.08
C VAL A 245 -30.38 -2.51 -4.27
N THR A 246 -30.56 -1.31 -4.79
CA THR A 246 -31.80 -0.89 -5.42
C THR A 246 -31.88 -1.69 -6.71
N LYS A 247 -32.68 -2.76 -6.66
CA LYS A 247 -33.20 -3.39 -7.86
C LYS A 247 -33.71 -2.30 -8.81
N GLY A 248 -33.08 -2.20 -9.97
CA GLY A 248 -33.55 -1.41 -11.09
C GLY A 248 -32.90 -0.03 -11.22
N HIS A 249 -31.82 0.03 -12.01
CA HIS A 249 -31.77 0.84 -13.23
C HIS A 249 -30.52 0.43 -14.01
N THR A 250 -30.72 -0.43 -15.01
CA THR A 250 -29.76 -0.66 -16.07
C THR A 250 -29.67 0.62 -16.91
N THR A 251 -28.75 1.52 -16.59
CA THR A 251 -28.23 2.44 -17.61
C THR A 251 -27.42 1.60 -18.60
N LYS A 252 -28.08 1.18 -19.67
CA LYS A 252 -27.44 0.69 -20.89
C LYS A 252 -26.47 1.77 -21.36
N VAL A 253 -25.17 1.53 -21.20
CA VAL A 253 -24.12 2.30 -21.88
C VAL A 253 -23.48 1.40 -22.93
N PHE A 254 -24.32 0.88 -23.84
CA PHE A 254 -23.95 0.42 -25.17
C PHE A 254 -25.19 0.59 -26.05
N GLY A 255 -25.06 1.38 -27.12
CA GLY A 255 -26.11 1.57 -28.12
C GLY A 255 -26.45 0.24 -28.78
N GLN A 256 -27.72 0.06 -29.12
CA GLN A 256 -28.31 -1.24 -29.49
C GLN A 256 -27.84 -1.84 -30.83
N ASP A 257 -26.80 -1.31 -31.49
CA ASP A 257 -26.39 -1.78 -32.84
C ASP A 257 -24.87 -1.80 -33.13
N GLU A 258 -23.98 -1.81 -32.12
CA GLU A 258 -22.55 -2.04 -32.38
C GLU A 258 -22.16 -3.52 -32.20
N ILE A 259 -22.17 -4.25 -33.31
CA ILE A 259 -21.57 -5.59 -33.42
C ILE A 259 -20.04 -5.43 -33.34
N LEU A 260 -19.45 -5.73 -32.19
CA LEU A 260 -18.01 -5.96 -32.05
C LEU A 260 -17.63 -7.20 -32.88
N ARG A 261 -17.11 -6.97 -34.08
CA ARG A 261 -16.56 -8.01 -34.96
C ARG A 261 -15.27 -8.55 -34.36
N ILE A 262 -15.32 -9.78 -33.86
CA ILE A 262 -14.12 -10.55 -33.54
C ILE A 262 -13.42 -10.87 -34.86
N ALA A 263 -12.23 -10.31 -35.07
CA ALA A 263 -11.36 -10.71 -36.18
C ALA A 263 -10.74 -12.07 -35.84
N THR A 264 -11.41 -13.16 -36.21
CA THR A 264 -10.76 -14.47 -36.29
C THR A 264 -9.81 -14.43 -37.48
N LYS A 265 -8.51 -14.42 -37.20
CA LYS A 265 -7.50 -14.72 -38.22
C LYS A 265 -7.60 -16.22 -38.52
N GLN A 266 -8.41 -16.59 -39.50
CA GLN A 266 -8.20 -17.81 -40.26
C GLN A 266 -6.97 -17.60 -41.13
N THR A 267 -6.02 -18.52 -41.06
CA THR A 267 -5.12 -18.79 -42.17
C THR A 267 -4.83 -20.28 -42.20
N ASP A 268 -5.28 -20.86 -43.31
CA ASP A 268 -4.95 -22.11 -44.01
C ASP A 268 -3.66 -22.84 -43.60
#